data_AF-A0A9P3CGN9-F1
#
_entry.id   AF-A0A9P3CGN9-F1
#
_cell.length_a   1.000
_cell.length_b   1.000
_cell.length_c   1.000
_cell.angle_alpha   90.00
_cell.angle_beta   90.00
_cell.angle_gamma   90.00
#
_symmetry.space_group_name_H-M   'P 1'
#
loop_
_entity.id
_entity.type
_entity.pdbx_description
1 polymer ?
#
loop_
_entity_poly.entity_id
_entity_poly.type
_entity_poly.pdbx_seq_one_letter_code
_entity_poly.pdbx_strand_id
1 'polypeptide(L)'
;MDNLSSNSQAKALESLDSWKYQILFGIWLGGTAFAFHRIRRQPFRQAVKVEQYETVFKSTSLAATVAGIAMSGRANRTRPRAF
;
A
#
# COMPACT_ATOMS: atom_id res chain seq x y z
N MET A 1 17.01 -17.59 -25.68
CA MET A 1 15.54 -17.74 -25.51
C MET A 1 14.97 -16.72 -24.51
N ASP A 2 15.57 -15.53 -24.44
CA ASP A 2 15.52 -14.70 -23.24
C ASP A 2 14.57 -13.49 -23.46
N ASN A 3 14.32 -13.17 -24.74
CA ASN A 3 13.45 -12.09 -25.21
C ASN A 3 11.95 -12.31 -24.94
N LEU A 4 11.48 -13.55 -24.75
CA LEU A 4 10.07 -13.79 -24.37
C LEU A 4 9.83 -13.56 -22.86
N SER A 5 10.82 -13.88 -22.02
CA SER A 5 10.75 -13.70 -20.57
C SER A 5 10.80 -12.21 -20.20
N SER A 6 11.67 -11.43 -20.84
CA SER A 6 11.79 -9.98 -20.62
C SER A 6 10.53 -9.21 -21.04
N ASN A 7 9.91 -9.55 -22.17
CA ASN A 7 8.64 -8.93 -22.61
C ASN A 7 7.47 -9.27 -21.69
N SER A 8 7.46 -10.46 -21.09
CA SER A 8 6.44 -10.87 -20.12
C SER A 8 6.60 -10.14 -18.79
N GLN A 9 7.85 -9.95 -18.32
CA GLN A 9 8.14 -9.13 -17.14
C GLN A 9 7.83 -7.66 -17.37
N ALA A 10 8.10 -7.10 -18.55
CA ALA A 10 7.76 -5.72 -18.89
C ALA A 10 6.25 -5.49 -18.85
N LYS A 11 5.45 -6.40 -19.45
CA LYS A 11 3.97 -6.35 -19.37
C LYS A 11 3.45 -6.51 -17.93
N ALA A 12 4.08 -7.38 -17.14
CA ALA A 12 3.73 -7.54 -15.74
C ALA A 12 4.05 -6.29 -14.91
N LEU A 13 5.21 -5.66 -15.15
CA LEU A 13 5.60 -4.40 -14.50
C LEU A 13 4.69 -3.24 -14.90
N GLU A 14 4.29 -3.15 -16.17
CA GLU A 14 3.36 -2.14 -16.67
C GLU A 14 1.95 -2.33 -16.08
N SER A 15 1.49 -3.58 -15.98
CA SER A 15 0.25 -3.93 -15.28
C SER A 15 0.32 -3.61 -13.78
N LEU A 16 1.44 -3.90 -13.13
CA LEU A 16 1.69 -3.55 -11.73
C LEU A 16 1.71 -2.03 -11.51
N ASP A 17 2.22 -1.25 -12.47
CA ASP A 17 2.24 0.21 -12.38
C ASP A 17 0.82 0.81 -12.52
N SER A 18 -0.04 0.15 -13.30
CA SER A 18 -1.47 0.48 -13.40
C SER A 18 -2.24 0.08 -12.14
N TRP A 19 -1.89 -1.05 -11.50
CA TRP A 19 -2.56 -1.58 -10.32
C TRP A 19 -1.94 -1.17 -8.99
N LYS A 20 -0.85 -0.39 -9.00
CA LYS A 20 -0.06 -0.05 -7.80
C LYS A 20 -0.89 0.52 -6.66
N TYR A 21 -1.87 1.37 -6.96
CA TYR A 21 -2.74 1.98 -5.94
C TYR A 21 -3.79 0.98 -5.44
N GLN A 22 -4.27 0.06 -6.27
CA GLN A 22 -5.16 -1.03 -5.85
C GLN A 22 -4.43 -2.05 -4.98
N ILE A 23 -3.19 -2.39 -5.31
CA ILE A 23 -2.34 -3.27 -4.50
C ILE A 23 -2.02 -2.59 -3.16
N LEU A 24 -1.65 -1.30 -3.19
CA LEU A 24 -1.39 -0.53 -1.97
C LEU A 24 -2.64 -0.45 -1.08
N PHE A 25 -3.81 -0.23 -1.69
CA PHE A 25 -5.09 -0.26 -0.99
C PHE A 25 -5.37 -1.64 -0.38
N GLY A 26 -5.15 -2.73 -1.12
CA GLY A 26 -5.31 -4.09 -0.61
C GLY A 26 -4.38 -4.41 0.55
N ILE A 27 -3.12 -4.00 0.48
CA ILE A 27 -2.14 -4.16 1.57
C ILE A 27 -2.56 -3.34 2.79
N TRP A 28 -2.98 -2.10 2.60
CA TRP A 28 -3.47 -1.25 3.70
C TRP A 28 -4.69 -1.88 4.38
N LEU A 29 -5.69 -2.28 3.60
CA LEU A 29 -6.94 -2.83 4.09
C LEU A 29 -6.74 -4.17 4.80
N GLY A 30 -5.90 -5.04 4.23
CA GLY A 30 -5.51 -6.32 4.84
C GLY A 30 -4.71 -6.13 6.13
N GLY A 31 -3.74 -5.20 6.15
CA GLY A 31 -2.94 -4.88 7.33
C GLY A 31 -3.79 -4.31 8.47
N THR A 32 -4.68 -3.36 8.17
CA THR A 32 -5.59 -2.77 9.15
C THR A 32 -6.58 -3.81 9.68
N ALA A 33 -7.18 -4.63 8.82
CA ALA A 33 -8.10 -5.69 9.24
C ALA A 33 -7.42 -6.73 10.14
N PHE A 34 -6.20 -7.14 9.81
CA PHE A 34 -5.42 -8.07 10.63
C PHE A 34 -5.09 -7.48 12.01
N ALA A 35 -4.63 -6.22 12.04
CA ALA A 35 -4.34 -5.52 13.28
C ALA A 35 -5.61 -5.36 14.15
N PHE A 36 -6.74 -5.05 13.53
CA PHE A 36 -8.02 -4.94 14.22
C PHE A 36 -8.48 -6.28 14.81
N HIS A 37 -8.34 -7.37 14.05
CA HIS A 37 -8.63 -8.72 14.54
C HIS A 37 -7.74 -9.10 15.73
N ARG A 38 -6.47 -8.69 15.72
CA ARG A 38 -5.55 -8.90 16.84
C ARG A 38 -5.98 -8.11 18.09
N ILE A 39 -6.33 -6.83 17.95
CA ILE A 39 -6.82 -5.99 19.06
C ILE A 39 -8.12 -6.56 19.65
N ARG A 40 -9.03 -7.05 18.79
CA ARG A 40 -10.29 -7.66 19.22
C ARG A 40 -10.06 -8.85 20.16
N ARG A 41 -9.06 -9.69 19.87
CA ARG A 41 -8.70 -10.89 20.66
C ARG A 41 -8.01 -10.59 21.98
N GLN A 42 -7.52 -9.37 22.21
CA GLN A 42 -6.84 -9.03 23.46
C GLN A 42 -7.85 -8.80 24.60
N PRO A 43 -7.58 -9.22 25.84
CA PRO A 43 -8.50 -9.08 26.98
C PRO A 43 -8.45 -7.66 27.59
N PHE A 44 -8.48 -6.62 26.77
CA PHE A 44 -8.50 -5.23 27.24
C PHE A 44 -9.93 -4.67 27.36
N ARG A 45 -10.10 -3.68 28.24
CA ARG A 45 -11.35 -2.91 28.37
C ARG A 45 -11.70 -2.25 27.03
N GLN A 46 -13.00 -2.16 26.72
CA GLN A 46 -13.47 -1.65 25.43
C GLN A 46 -12.96 -0.22 25.13
N ALA A 47 -12.85 0.65 26.13
CA ALA A 47 -12.30 2.00 25.97
C ALA A 47 -10.86 1.99 25.42
N VAL A 48 -9.99 1.13 25.96
CA VAL A 48 -8.59 1.00 25.53
C VAL A 48 -8.50 0.41 24.11
N LYS A 49 -9.42 -0.48 23.75
CA LYS A 49 -9.49 -1.03 22.39
C LYS A 49 -9.85 0.05 21.36
N VAL A 50 -10.76 0.96 21.69
CA VAL A 50 -11.13 2.09 20.81
C VAL A 50 -9.94 3.00 20.53
N GLU A 51 -9.18 3.36 21.57
CA GLU A 51 -7.96 4.16 21.41
C GLU A 51 -6.89 3.46 20.56
N GLN A 52 -6.77 2.14 20.71
CA GLN A 52 -5.86 1.33 19.89
C GLN A 52 -6.32 1.24 18.43
N TYR A 53 -7.63 1.08 18.18
CA TYR A 53 -8.17 1.10 16.82
C TYR A 53 -7.89 2.43 16.13
N GLU A 54 -8.12 3.56 16.82
CA GLU A 54 -7.79 4.88 16.28
C GLU A 54 -6.31 5.01 15.95
N THR A 55 -5.43 4.60 16.87
CA THR A 55 -3.97 4.71 16.70
C THR A 55 -3.49 3.87 15.52
N VAL A 56 -3.97 2.64 15.41
CA VAL A 56 -3.66 1.76 14.28
C VAL A 56 -4.19 2.34 12.98
N PHE A 57 -5.44 2.82 12.95
CA PHE A 57 -6.01 3.42 11.75
C PHE A 57 -5.23 4.64 11.28
N LYS A 58 -4.92 5.57 12.20
CA LYS A 58 -4.14 6.80 11.93
C LYS A 58 -2.75 6.47 11.40
N SER A 59 -2.02 5.58 12.08
CA SER A 59 -0.66 5.21 11.69
C SER A 59 -0.60 4.45 10.36
N THR A 60 -1.50 3.49 10.13
CA THR A 60 -1.52 2.72 8.88
C THR A 60 -1.91 3.60 7.69
N SER A 61 -2.86 4.53 7.88
CA SER A 61 -3.25 5.49 6.85
C SER A 61 -2.13 6.47 6.49
N LEU A 62 -1.39 6.95 7.49
CA LEU A 62 -0.22 7.79 7.26
C LEU A 62 0.85 7.02 6.47
N ALA A 63 1.14 5.77 6.86
CA ALA A 63 2.11 4.92 6.17
C ALA A 63 1.71 4.67 4.70
N ALA A 64 0.44 4.37 4.44
CA ALA A 64 -0.06 4.19 3.06
C ALA A 64 0.01 5.48 2.25
N THR A 65 -0.26 6.64 2.86
CA THR A 65 -0.17 7.94 2.19
C THR A 65 1.28 8.25 1.80
N VAL A 66 2.23 8.06 2.73
CA VAL A 66 3.67 8.24 2.47
C VAL A 66 4.16 7.28 1.38
N ALA A 67 3.73 6.01 1.42
CA ALA A 67 4.05 5.03 0.40
C ALA A 67 3.50 5.43 -0.98
N GLY A 68 2.26 5.92 -1.04
CA GLY A 68 1.64 6.42 -2.27
C GLY A 68 2.38 7.63 -2.87
N ILE A 69 2.83 8.57 -2.02
CA ILE A 69 3.64 9.73 -2.43
C ILE A 69 5.02 9.29 -2.93
N ALA A 70 5.68 8.35 -2.24
CA ALA A 70 6.96 7.81 -2.68
C ALA A 70 6.85 7.10 -4.04
N MET A 71 5.75 6.37 -4.27
CA MET A 71 5.46 5.72 -5.55
C MET A 71 5.15 6.73 -6.67
N SER A 72 4.42 7.82 -6.39
CA SER A 72 4.11 8.84 -7.39
C SER A 72 5.31 9.73 -7.74
N GLY A 73 6.14 10.08 -6.75
CA GLY A 73 7.35 10.88 -6.95
C GLY A 73 8.39 10.20 -7.85
N ARG A 74 8.40 8.85 -7.91
CA ARG A 74 9.25 8.07 -8.81
C ARG A 74 8.75 8.12 -10.27
N ALA A 75 7.44 8.20 -10.48
CA ALA A 75 6.82 8.29 -11.81
C ALA A 75 7.02 9.65 -12.49
N ASN A 76 7.26 10.73 -11.72
CA ASN A 76 7.36 12.08 -12.26
C ASN A 76 8.79 12.46 -12.75
N ARG A 77 9.81 11.64 -12.48
CA ARG A 77 11.19 11.86 -12.99
C ARG A 77 11.42 11.37 -14.42
N THR A 78 10.55 10.51 -14.94
CA THR A 78 10.68 9.86 -16.25
C THR A 78 9.95 10.56 -17.38
N ARG A 79 9.25 11.67 -17.12
CA ARG A 79 8.70 12.53 -18.19
C ARG A 79 9.73 13.60 -18.55
N PRO A 80 10.51 13.46 -19.65
CA PRO A 80 11.27 14.58 -20.17
C PRO A 80 10.28 15.69 -20.52
N ARG A 81 10.54 16.90 -20.02
CA ARG A 81 9.80 18.09 -20.45
C ARG A 81 10.10 18.29 -21.93
N ALA A 82 9.13 18.03 -22.79
CA ALA A 82 9.17 18.50 -24.16
C ALA A 82 9.01 20.03 -24.10
N PHE A 83 10.06 20.73 -24.53
CA PHE A 83 10.04 22.15 -24.87
C PHE A 83 9.79 22.29 -26.37
#